data_AF-A0A9W8Q0W5-F1
#
_entry.id   AF-A0A9W8Q0W5-F1
#
_cell.length_a   1.000
_cell.length_b   1.000
_cell.length_c   1.000
_cell.angle_alpha   90.00
_cell.angle_beta   90.00
_cell.angle_gamma   90.00
#
_symmetry.space_group_name_H-M   'P 1'
#
loop_
_entity.id
_entity.type
_entity.pdbx_description
1 polymer ?
#
loop_
_entity_poly.entity_id
_entity_poly.type
_entity_poly.pdbx_seq_one_letter_code
_entity_poly.pdbx_strand_id
1 'polypeptide(L)'
;MKTTIFTTAAAAVIGFASGTTANVCKWSFLGPAYKQYFVIADGVDDIPGKCGGFWDNMNNKNFNSACTLSHTSCEDRDGQMVIEFMAGSGCNSGHVESAWWEATRNNFGAIHCVQR
;
A
#
# COMPACT_ATOMS: atom_id res chain seq x y z
N MET A 1 45.15 -19.85 -34.69
CA MET A 1 43.93 -20.55 -34.22
C MET A 1 43.38 -19.80 -33.01
N LYS A 2 42.07 -19.57 -33.01
CA LYS A 2 41.33 -18.64 -32.15
C LYS A 2 40.56 -19.50 -31.12
N THR A 3 40.70 -19.23 -29.83
CA THR A 3 39.94 -19.98 -28.81
C THR A 3 39.28 -18.99 -27.86
N THR A 4 38.02 -18.70 -28.16
CA THR A 4 37.12 -17.90 -27.33
C THR A 4 36.47 -18.82 -26.31
N ILE A 5 36.66 -18.55 -25.01
CA ILE A 5 35.96 -19.24 -23.93
C ILE A 5 34.72 -18.41 -23.59
N PHE A 6 33.53 -18.97 -23.83
CA PHE A 6 32.26 -18.42 -23.37
C PHE A 6 31.93 -19.07 -22.02
N THR A 7 32.05 -18.31 -20.94
CA THR A 7 31.62 -18.72 -19.61
C THR A 7 30.15 -18.32 -19.41
N THR A 8 29.25 -19.30 -19.44
CA THR A 8 27.84 -19.16 -19.09
C THR A 8 27.68 -19.09 -17.57
N ALA A 9 27.27 -17.93 -17.05
CA ALA A 9 26.82 -17.80 -15.66
C ALA A 9 25.34 -18.16 -15.57
N ALA A 10 25.02 -19.17 -14.75
CA ALA A 10 23.67 -19.62 -14.47
C ALA A 10 22.87 -18.52 -13.73
N ALA A 11 21.67 -18.22 -14.23
CA ALA A 11 20.72 -17.34 -13.53
C ALA A 11 20.01 -18.13 -12.42
N ALA A 12 20.21 -17.74 -11.16
CA ALA A 12 19.43 -18.23 -10.04
C ALA A 12 18.04 -17.54 -10.05
N VAL A 13 16.99 -18.31 -10.32
CA VAL A 13 15.59 -17.86 -10.18
C VAL A 13 15.24 -17.94 -8.70
N ILE A 14 15.20 -16.79 -8.02
CA ILE A 14 14.66 -16.68 -6.66
C ILE A 14 13.15 -16.82 -6.78
N GLY A 15 12.60 -17.92 -6.25
CA GLY A 15 11.16 -18.11 -6.15
C GLY A 15 10.57 -17.13 -5.15
N PHE A 16 9.66 -16.26 -5.59
CA PHE A 16 8.89 -15.40 -4.70
C PHE A 16 7.88 -16.26 -3.95
N ALA A 17 8.16 -16.56 -2.68
CA ALA A 17 7.14 -17.07 -1.79
C ALA A 17 6.16 -15.93 -1.51
N SER A 18 5.06 -15.86 -2.26
CA SER A 18 3.94 -14.99 -1.92
C SER A 18 3.28 -15.53 -0.66
N GLY A 19 3.71 -15.04 0.50
CA GLY A 19 2.91 -15.20 1.71
C GLY A 19 1.56 -14.53 1.47
N THR A 20 0.46 -15.25 1.67
CA THR A 20 -0.86 -14.61 1.70
C THR A 20 -0.94 -13.80 2.97
N THR A 21 -0.69 -12.51 2.86
CA THR A 21 -0.96 -11.53 3.91
C THR A 21 -2.46 -11.29 3.97
N ALA A 22 -3.04 -11.29 5.18
CA ALA A 22 -4.41 -10.87 5.33
C ALA A 22 -4.43 -9.34 5.32
N ASN A 23 -4.93 -8.78 4.22
CA ASN A 23 -5.15 -7.36 4.12
C ASN A 23 -6.63 -7.05 4.15
N VAL A 24 -7.01 -6.04 4.93
CA VAL A 24 -8.37 -5.51 4.99
C VAL A 24 -8.29 -4.06 4.55
N CYS A 25 -9.14 -3.65 3.60
CA CYS A 25 -9.41 -2.23 3.38
C CYS A 25 -10.93 -2.01 3.39
N LYS A 26 -11.38 -1.12 4.28
CA LYS A 26 -12.78 -0.74 4.40
C LYS A 26 -12.92 0.76 4.45
N TRP A 27 -14.07 1.24 4.00
CA TRP A 27 -14.43 2.63 4.18
C TRP A 27 -15.91 2.82 4.51
N SER A 28 -16.24 3.93 5.14
CA SER A 28 -17.63 4.34 5.43
C SER A 28 -17.77 5.84 5.28
N PHE A 29 -18.96 6.31 4.90
CA PHE A 29 -19.25 7.74 4.91
C PHE A 29 -19.35 8.28 6.33
N LEU A 30 -18.66 9.39 6.59
CA LEU A 30 -18.88 10.23 7.76
C LEU A 30 -19.59 11.51 7.29
N GLY A 31 -20.92 11.42 7.22
CA GLY A 31 -21.74 12.44 6.54
C GLY A 31 -21.52 12.46 5.02
N PRO A 32 -22.02 13.48 4.31
CA PRO A 32 -21.96 13.53 2.85
C PRO A 32 -20.57 13.93 2.30
N ALA A 33 -19.73 14.54 3.13
CA ALA A 33 -18.50 15.19 2.70
C ALA A 33 -17.24 14.34 2.89
N TYR A 34 -17.26 13.35 3.77
CA TYR A 34 -16.06 12.60 4.16
C TYR A 34 -16.28 11.09 4.09
N LYS A 35 -15.19 10.38 3.80
CA LYS A 35 -15.06 8.93 3.96
C LYS A 35 -14.00 8.66 5.01
N GLN A 36 -14.29 7.78 5.94
CA GLN A 36 -13.31 7.21 6.85
C GLN A 36 -12.79 5.92 6.20
N TYR A 37 -11.47 5.79 6.09
CA TYR A 37 -10.79 4.60 5.59
C TYR A 37 -10.06 3.89 6.72
N PHE A 38 -10.04 2.57 6.63
CA PHE A 38 -9.36 1.69 7.56
C PHE A 38 -8.67 0.56 6.79
N VAL A 39 -7.34 0.54 6.86
CA VAL A 39 -6.48 -0.47 6.22
C VAL A 39 -5.74 -1.24 7.30
N ILE A 40 -5.80 -2.57 7.25
CA ILE A 40 -4.97 -3.46 8.07
C ILE A 40 -4.19 -4.35 7.13
N ALA A 41 -2.91 -4.57 7.41
CA ALA A 41 -2.10 -5.55 6.71
C ALA A 41 -1.17 -6.30 7.67
N ASP A 42 -1.13 -7.63 7.51
CA ASP A 42 -0.24 -8.52 8.23
C ASP A 42 1.13 -8.66 7.56
N GLY A 43 2.16 -8.94 8.36
CA GLY A 43 3.47 -9.33 7.85
C GLY A 43 4.22 -8.23 7.08
N VAL A 44 3.82 -6.96 7.28
CA VAL A 44 4.47 -5.81 6.68
C VAL A 44 5.81 -5.56 7.37
N ASP A 45 6.89 -5.54 6.60
CA ASP A 45 8.19 -5.10 7.08
C ASP A 45 8.28 -3.57 7.11
N ASP A 46 9.22 -3.04 7.90
CA ASP A 46 9.53 -1.61 7.95
C ASP A 46 8.26 -0.72 8.02
N ILE A 47 7.36 -1.04 8.96
CA ILE A 47 6.08 -0.34 9.11
C ILE A 47 6.24 1.18 9.11
N PRO A 48 7.21 1.80 9.83
CA PRO A 48 7.44 3.24 9.76
C PRO A 48 7.73 3.75 8.33
N GLY A 49 8.57 3.06 7.57
CA GLY A 49 8.87 3.39 6.19
C GLY A 49 7.68 3.22 5.25
N LYS A 50 6.90 2.14 5.41
CA LYS A 50 5.67 1.90 4.63
C LYS A 50 4.58 2.91 4.95
N CYS A 51 4.45 3.32 6.20
CA CYS A 51 3.57 4.40 6.62
C CYS A 51 3.94 5.71 5.90
N GLY A 52 5.23 6.09 5.94
CA GLY A 52 5.72 7.28 5.23
C GLY A 52 5.43 7.21 3.73
N GLY A 53 5.80 6.10 3.09
CA GLY A 53 5.54 5.89 1.66
C GLY A 53 4.05 5.92 1.30
N PHE A 54 3.17 5.38 2.15
CA PHE A 54 1.73 5.43 1.92
C PHE A 54 1.24 6.89 1.93
N TRP A 55 1.63 7.67 2.93
CA TRP A 55 1.23 9.07 3.03
C TRP A 55 1.81 9.96 1.94
N ASP A 56 3.06 9.72 1.53
CA ASP A 56 3.69 10.44 0.42
C ASP A 56 2.91 10.22 -0.88
N ASN A 57 2.41 9.00 -1.10
CA ASN A 57 1.61 8.68 -2.28
C ASN A 57 0.17 9.18 -2.15
N MET A 58 -0.45 9.13 -0.97
CA MET A 58 -1.77 9.73 -0.74
C MET A 58 -1.76 11.25 -0.91
N ASN A 59 -0.66 11.91 -0.56
CA ASN A 59 -0.45 13.36 -0.74
C ASN A 59 0.07 13.73 -2.15
N ASN A 60 0.11 12.78 -3.08
CA ASN A 60 0.62 13.02 -4.42
C ASN A 60 -0.25 14.05 -5.16
N LYS A 61 0.40 15.05 -5.75
CA LYS A 61 -0.23 16.09 -6.59
C LYS A 61 -1.04 15.52 -7.75
N ASN A 62 -0.71 14.31 -8.22
CA ASN A 62 -1.46 13.60 -9.26
C ASN A 62 -2.91 13.29 -8.86
N PHE A 63 -3.22 13.25 -7.57
CA PHE A 63 -4.59 13.08 -7.09
C PHE A 63 -5.39 14.40 -7.10
N ASN A 64 -4.86 15.49 -7.71
CA ASN A 64 -5.55 16.75 -8.02
C ASN A 64 -6.45 17.28 -6.89
N SER A 65 -5.97 17.22 -5.65
CA SER A 65 -6.72 17.63 -4.44
C SER A 65 -7.99 16.80 -4.15
N ALA A 66 -8.24 15.71 -4.89
CA ALA A 66 -9.40 14.84 -4.70
C ALA A 66 -9.41 14.19 -3.31
N CYS A 67 -8.23 13.96 -2.74
CA CYS A 67 -8.04 13.45 -1.39
C CYS A 67 -7.57 14.59 -0.47
N THR A 68 -8.52 15.28 0.17
CA THR A 68 -8.21 16.11 1.35
C THR A 68 -8.16 15.21 2.58
N LEU A 69 -6.95 14.94 3.09
CA LEU A 69 -6.72 14.02 4.20
C LEU A 69 -6.85 14.73 5.55
N SER A 70 -7.38 14.02 6.55
CA SER A 70 -7.44 14.47 7.95
C SER A 70 -7.49 13.25 8.88
N HIS A 71 -7.25 13.46 10.18
CA HIS A 71 -7.27 12.38 11.18
C HIS A 71 -6.40 11.17 10.79
N THR A 72 -5.21 11.42 10.24
CA THR A 72 -4.31 10.38 9.72
C THR A 72 -3.56 9.70 10.85
N SER A 73 -3.61 8.37 10.90
CA SER A 73 -2.75 7.53 11.74
C SER A 73 -2.24 6.34 10.96
N CYS A 74 -0.99 5.97 11.21
CA CYS A 74 -0.41 4.74 10.70
C CYS A 74 0.51 4.17 11.77
N GLU A 75 0.17 2.99 12.28
CA GLU A 75 0.76 2.44 13.50
C GLU A 75 1.04 0.94 13.33
N ASP A 76 2.04 0.46 14.06
CA ASP A 76 2.22 -0.97 14.32
C ASP A 76 1.33 -1.37 15.50
N ARG A 77 0.39 -2.29 15.25
CA ARG A 77 -0.45 -2.91 16.28
C ARG A 77 -0.20 -4.40 16.27
N ASP A 78 0.63 -4.87 17.20
CA ASP A 78 0.97 -6.28 17.39
C ASP A 78 1.51 -6.97 16.12
N GLY A 79 2.34 -6.26 15.34
CA GLY A 79 2.93 -6.75 14.09
C GLY A 79 2.03 -6.55 12.86
N GLN A 80 0.90 -5.86 13.02
CA GLN A 80 0.03 -5.45 11.93
C GLN A 80 0.24 -3.96 11.64
N MET A 81 0.37 -3.61 10.36
CA MET A 81 0.29 -2.22 9.95
C MET A 81 -1.18 -1.80 9.91
N VAL A 82 -1.53 -0.77 10.69
CA VAL A 82 -2.90 -0.25 10.76
C VAL A 82 -2.92 1.21 10.33
N ILE A 83 -3.63 1.49 9.24
CA ILE A 83 -3.81 2.84 8.67
C ILE A 83 -5.25 3.27 8.87
N GLU A 84 -5.45 4.45 9.45
CA GLU A 84 -6.75 5.08 9.58
C GLU A 84 -6.67 6.54 9.15
N PHE A 85 -7.65 6.99 8.38
CA PHE A 85 -7.75 8.40 7.99
C PHE A 85 -9.14 8.75 7.51
N MET A 86 -9.42 10.05 7.52
CA MET A 86 -10.54 10.64 6.82
C MET A 86 -10.06 11.28 5.52
N ALA A 87 -10.86 11.13 4.47
CA ALA A 87 -10.65 11.81 3.20
C ALA A 87 -11.94 12.47 2.71
N GLY A 88 -11.80 13.57 1.97
CA GLY A 88 -12.93 14.15 1.23
C GLY A 88 -13.60 13.13 0.31
N SER A 89 -14.91 13.29 0.06
CA SER A 89 -15.73 12.32 -0.70
C SER A 89 -15.23 12.04 -2.13
N GLY A 90 -14.51 12.99 -2.73
CA GLY A 90 -13.83 12.83 -4.01
C GLY A 90 -12.71 11.77 -4.00
N CYS A 91 -12.18 11.44 -2.82
CA CYS A 91 -11.21 10.38 -2.65
C CYS A 91 -11.92 9.02 -2.78
N ASN A 92 -11.66 8.32 -3.88
CA ASN A 92 -12.15 6.96 -4.11
C ASN A 92 -11.14 5.88 -3.67
N SER A 93 -11.62 4.63 -3.62
CA SER A 93 -10.85 3.43 -3.29
C SER A 93 -9.55 3.29 -4.10
N GLY A 94 -9.58 3.64 -5.39
CA GLY A 94 -8.43 3.48 -6.27
C GLY A 94 -7.22 4.32 -5.85
N HIS A 95 -7.41 5.48 -5.23
CA HIS A 95 -6.30 6.26 -4.69
C HIS A 95 -5.61 5.54 -3.53
N VAL A 96 -6.41 4.95 -2.63
CA VAL A 96 -5.93 4.23 -1.45
C VAL A 96 -5.19 2.96 -1.86
N GLU A 97 -5.79 2.21 -2.79
CA GLU A 97 -5.21 1.00 -3.38
C GLU A 97 -3.91 1.30 -4.13
N SER A 98 -3.86 2.41 -4.87
CA SER A 98 -2.65 2.87 -5.56
C SER A 98 -1.55 3.30 -4.58
N ALA A 99 -1.88 4.07 -3.54
CA ALA A 99 -0.90 4.49 -2.55
C ALA A 99 -0.32 3.31 -1.77
N TRP A 100 -1.16 2.32 -1.46
CA TRP A 100 -0.72 1.04 -0.91
C TRP A 100 0.27 0.33 -1.83
N TRP A 101 -0.07 0.20 -3.12
CA TRP A 101 0.81 -0.44 -4.09
C TRP A 101 2.17 0.25 -4.19
N GLU A 102 2.20 1.58 -4.23
CA GLU A 102 3.45 2.34 -4.32
C GLU A 102 4.31 2.20 -3.06
N ALA A 103 3.70 2.20 -1.87
CA ALA A 103 4.41 2.05 -0.60
C ALA A 103 4.99 0.64 -0.41
N THR A 104 4.24 -0.38 -0.81
CA THR A 104 4.57 -1.79 -0.54
C THR A 104 5.24 -2.50 -1.70
N ARG A 105 5.13 -1.94 -2.91
CA ARG A 105 5.52 -2.60 -4.17
C ARG A 105 4.89 -3.98 -4.35
N ASN A 106 3.70 -4.17 -3.79
CA ASN A 106 2.95 -5.43 -3.79
C ASN A 106 3.62 -6.62 -3.08
N ASN A 107 4.65 -6.37 -2.27
CA ASN A 107 5.32 -7.44 -1.53
C ASN A 107 4.42 -8.06 -0.45
N PHE A 108 3.36 -7.35 -0.05
CA PHE A 108 2.41 -7.76 0.98
C PHE A 108 0.99 -7.91 0.41
N GLY A 109 0.86 -8.26 -0.87
CA GLY A 109 -0.44 -8.45 -1.51
C GLY A 109 -1.22 -7.16 -1.78
N ALA A 110 -2.22 -7.25 -2.65
CA ALA A 110 -3.10 -6.14 -2.96
C ALA A 110 -4.11 -5.90 -1.84
N ILE A 111 -4.61 -4.66 -1.74
CA ILE A 111 -5.80 -4.35 -0.96
C ILE A 111 -6.96 -4.04 -1.91
N HIS A 112 -8.18 -4.28 -1.45
CA HIS A 112 -9.39 -3.87 -2.14
C HIS A 112 -10.32 -3.16 -1.17
N CYS A 113 -10.57 -1.89 -1.40
CA CYS A 113 -11.29 -1.02 -0.47
C CYS A 113 -12.79 -1.05 -0.74
N VAL A 114 -13.53 -1.73 0.14
CA VAL A 114 -14.98 -1.88 0.05
C VAL A 114 -15.71 -1.01 1.07
N GLN A 115 -16.92 -0.60 0.74
CA GLN A 115 -17.77 0.08 1.71
C GLN A 115 -18.16 -0.92 2.82
N ARG A 116 -18.03 -0.51 4.09
CA ARG A 116 -18.49 -1.26 5.26
C ARG A 116 -20.01 -1.31 5.34
#